data_AF-A0A9P7EXG6-F1
#
_entry.id   AF-A0A9P7EXG6-F1
#
_cell.length_a   1.000
_cell.length_b   1.000
_cell.length_c   1.000
_cell.angle_alpha   90.00
_cell.angle_beta   90.00
_cell.angle_gamma   90.00
#
_symmetry.space_group_name_H-M   'P 1'
#
loop_
_entity.id
_entity.type
_entity.pdbx_description
1 polymer ?
#
loop_
_entity_poly.entity_id
_entity_poly.type
_entity_poly.pdbx_seq_one_letter_code
_entity_poly.pdbx_strand_id
1 'polypeptide(L)'
;FREVNKPIGGRLLQVSSRLGFVGGAAAAFYKWRCSPHYLALEGLSESLAKELDPVWDIKVTIIEPGPFHTKIFKDNLRLTTQHPAYANPSLPGSQYRQFVVLGNIDGDADKAVAAIEKLTHLNDVPMCLPLHRRVIVGAREKIKSLTEEVNKCESWSEDLYH
;
A
#
# COMPACT_ATOMS: atom_id res chain seq x y z
N PHE A 1 -21.59 -10.94 -6.98
CA PHE A 1 -20.83 -11.82 -7.90
C PHE A 1 -21.51 -13.16 -8.04
N ARG A 2 -21.69 -13.93 -6.96
CA ARG A 2 -22.27 -15.28 -6.98
C ARG A 2 -23.71 -15.35 -7.51
N GLU A 3 -24.58 -14.45 -7.07
CA GLU A 3 -26.03 -14.50 -7.36
C GLU A 3 -26.39 -13.81 -8.68
N VAL A 4 -25.53 -12.90 -9.14
CA VAL A 4 -25.83 -11.97 -10.25
C VAL A 4 -25.09 -12.36 -11.53
N ASN A 5 -23.84 -12.79 -11.43
CA ASN A 5 -23.03 -13.07 -12.62
C ASN A 5 -23.36 -14.47 -13.16
N LYS A 6 -23.50 -14.55 -14.49
CA LYS A 6 -23.65 -15.80 -15.23
C LYS A 6 -22.62 -15.82 -16.37
N PRO A 7 -21.57 -16.65 -16.32
CA PRO A 7 -21.26 -17.64 -15.27
C PRO A 7 -20.91 -17.01 -13.91
N ILE A 8 -21.01 -17.81 -12.84
CA ILE A 8 -20.60 -17.42 -11.49
C ILE A 8 -19.10 -17.07 -11.51
N GLY A 9 -18.73 -15.93 -10.93
CA GLY A 9 -17.35 -15.47 -10.87
C GLY A 9 -17.25 -13.96 -10.66
N GLY A 10 -16.05 -13.48 -10.31
CA GLY A 10 -15.81 -12.05 -10.17
C GLY A 10 -14.37 -11.69 -9.81
N ARG A 11 -14.05 -10.41 -9.97
CA ARG A 11 -12.81 -9.80 -9.49
C ARG A 11 -13.16 -8.62 -8.60
N LEU A 12 -12.67 -8.62 -7.37
CA LEU A 12 -12.78 -7.51 -6.44
C LEU A 12 -11.40 -6.87 -6.32
N LEU A 13 -11.23 -5.71 -6.97
CA LEU A 13 -9.99 -4.95 -6.93
C LEU A 13 -10.12 -3.84 -5.89
N GLN A 14 -9.28 -3.87 -4.86
CA GLN A 14 -9.30 -2.90 -3.76
C GLN A 14 -8.04 -2.05 -3.78
N VAL A 15 -8.20 -0.75 -3.99
CA VAL A 15 -7.07 0.19 -3.98
C VAL A 15 -6.71 0.51 -2.53
N SER A 16 -5.52 0.10 -2.12
CA SER A 16 -4.92 0.40 -0.84
C SER A 16 -3.73 1.36 -1.01
N SER A 17 -2.82 1.38 -0.05
CA SER A 17 -1.54 2.09 -0.13
C SER A 17 -0.51 1.45 0.79
N ARG A 18 0.65 1.07 0.24
CA ARG A 18 1.80 0.60 1.04
C ARG A 18 2.32 1.63 2.04
N LEU A 19 1.97 2.91 1.87
CA LEU A 19 2.23 3.94 2.89
C LEU A 19 1.52 3.64 4.22
N GLY A 20 0.56 2.70 4.23
CA GLY A 20 -0.03 2.03 5.39
C GLY A 20 1.01 1.37 6.30
N PHE A 21 1.92 0.61 5.69
CA PHE A 21 2.79 -0.35 6.36
C PHE A 21 4.24 0.16 6.56
N VAL A 22 4.69 1.13 5.74
CA VAL A 22 6.04 1.70 5.82
C VAL A 22 5.99 3.04 6.54
N GLY A 23 6.74 3.23 7.63
CA GLY A 23 6.90 4.52 8.29
C GLY A 23 7.67 5.53 7.44
N GLY A 24 7.43 6.83 7.60
CA GLY A 24 8.11 7.85 6.79
C GLY A 24 8.07 9.23 7.42
N ALA A 25 9.21 9.93 7.39
CA ALA A 25 9.34 11.28 7.90
C ALA A 25 8.44 12.26 7.13
N ALA A 26 7.98 13.31 7.81
CA ALA A 26 7.06 14.33 7.27
C ALA A 26 5.72 13.82 6.70
N ALA A 27 5.40 12.52 6.86
CA ALA A 27 4.14 11.91 6.44
C ALA A 27 3.28 11.44 7.63
N ALA A 28 3.64 11.77 8.87
CA ALA A 28 3.00 11.25 10.08
C ALA A 28 1.49 11.54 10.14
N PHE A 29 1.05 12.75 9.78
CA PHE A 29 -0.38 13.10 9.80
C PHE A 29 -1.19 12.34 8.74
N TYR A 30 -0.67 12.25 7.51
CA TYR A 30 -1.27 11.43 6.46
C TYR A 30 -1.37 9.98 6.89
N LYS A 31 -0.28 9.46 7.49
CA LYS A 31 -0.25 8.08 7.98
C LYS A 31 -1.26 7.87 9.09
N TRP A 32 -1.31 8.73 10.10
CA TRP A 32 -2.30 8.61 11.17
C TRP A 32 -3.74 8.61 10.65
N ARG A 33 -4.08 9.44 9.65
CA ARG A 33 -5.45 9.51 9.13
C ARG A 33 -5.78 8.40 8.13
N CYS A 34 -4.88 8.07 7.22
CA CYS A 34 -5.19 7.21 6.08
C CYS A 34 -4.64 5.79 6.26
N SER A 35 -3.45 5.62 6.85
CA SER A 35 -2.82 4.30 6.99
C SER A 35 -3.67 3.28 7.77
N PRO A 36 -4.33 3.64 8.89
CA PRO A 36 -5.21 2.69 9.57
C PRO A 36 -6.35 2.17 8.70
N HIS A 37 -6.92 3.02 7.84
CA HIS A 37 -7.99 2.62 6.93
C HIS A 37 -7.48 1.67 5.85
N TYR A 38 -6.29 1.94 5.29
CA TYR A 38 -5.64 1.05 4.33
C TYR A 38 -5.27 -0.30 4.95
N LEU A 39 -4.67 -0.31 6.14
CA LEU A 39 -4.34 -1.55 6.85
C LEU A 39 -5.59 -2.36 7.23
N ALA A 40 -6.65 -1.69 7.69
CA ALA A 40 -7.93 -2.34 7.98
C ALA A 40 -8.57 -2.90 6.71
N LEU A 41 -8.48 -2.18 5.59
CA LEU A 41 -8.95 -2.65 4.29
C LEU A 41 -8.20 -3.90 3.85
N GLU A 42 -6.86 -3.90 3.93
CA GLU A 42 -6.03 -5.05 3.57
C GLU A 42 -6.35 -6.26 4.44
N GLY A 43 -6.43 -6.09 5.77
CA GLY A 43 -6.82 -7.17 6.67
C GLY A 43 -8.22 -7.73 6.38
N LEU A 44 -9.18 -6.86 6.08
CA LEU A 44 -10.53 -7.28 5.66
C LEU A 44 -10.48 -8.06 4.35
N SER A 45 -9.75 -7.58 3.35
CA SER A 45 -9.59 -8.22 2.04
C SER A 45 -8.95 -9.60 2.16
N GLU A 46 -7.90 -9.73 2.98
CA GLU A 46 -7.19 -11.00 3.21
C GLU A 46 -8.06 -12.01 3.94
N SER A 47 -8.80 -11.59 4.97
CA SER A 47 -9.74 -12.46 5.67
C SER A 47 -10.87 -12.90 4.74
N LEU A 48 -11.47 -11.98 3.99
CA LEU A 48 -12.49 -12.29 3.00
C LEU A 48 -11.98 -13.30 1.97
N ALA A 49 -10.77 -13.09 1.44
CA ALA A 49 -10.17 -14.00 0.46
C ALA A 49 -10.03 -15.44 0.99
N LYS A 50 -9.79 -15.61 2.30
CA LYS A 50 -9.71 -16.92 2.96
C LYS A 50 -11.08 -17.56 3.24
N GLU A 51 -12.14 -16.77 3.32
CA GLU A 51 -13.51 -17.23 3.59
C GLU A 51 -14.30 -17.58 2.32
N LEU A 52 -13.86 -17.09 1.15
CA LEU A 52 -14.54 -17.35 -0.12
C LEU A 52 -14.39 -18.81 -0.57
N ASP A 53 -15.51 -19.45 -0.89
CA ASP A 53 -15.51 -20.79 -1.49
C ASP A 53 -14.93 -20.71 -2.92
N PRO A 54 -13.90 -21.52 -3.25
CA PRO A 54 -13.33 -21.58 -4.59
C PRO A 54 -14.35 -21.82 -5.70
N VAL A 55 -15.48 -22.50 -5.43
CA VAL A 55 -16.54 -22.73 -6.44
C VAL A 55 -17.23 -21.46 -6.90
N TRP A 56 -17.09 -20.34 -6.18
CA TRP A 56 -17.67 -19.05 -6.57
C TRP A 56 -16.81 -18.29 -7.58
N ASP A 57 -15.57 -18.71 -7.86
CA ASP A 57 -14.60 -18.04 -8.74
C ASP A 57 -14.49 -16.51 -8.51
N ILE A 58 -14.57 -16.10 -7.23
CA ILE A 58 -14.38 -14.70 -6.82
C ILE A 58 -12.94 -14.54 -6.38
N LYS A 59 -12.21 -13.61 -6.99
CA LYS A 59 -10.82 -13.33 -6.63
C LYS A 59 -10.69 -11.90 -6.13
N VAL A 60 -10.04 -11.74 -4.98
CA VAL A 60 -9.77 -10.46 -4.35
C VAL A 60 -8.31 -10.09 -4.61
N THR A 61 -8.07 -8.86 -5.06
CA THR A 61 -6.71 -8.33 -5.20
C THR A 61 -6.61 -6.93 -4.65
N ILE A 62 -5.63 -6.73 -3.77
CA ILE A 62 -5.24 -5.43 -3.26
C ILE A 62 -4.27 -4.78 -4.26
N ILE A 63 -4.50 -3.53 -4.61
CA ILE A 63 -3.62 -2.74 -5.47
C ILE A 63 -2.95 -1.69 -4.60
N GLU A 64 -1.63 -1.69 -4.56
CA GLU A 64 -0.84 -0.72 -3.79
C GLU A 64 -0.07 0.22 -4.74
N PRO A 65 -0.69 1.34 -5.17
CA PRO A 65 -0.05 2.29 -6.07
C PRO A 65 1.03 3.11 -5.36
N GLY A 66 2.07 3.46 -6.12
CA GLY A 66 3.03 4.49 -5.74
C GLY A 66 2.64 5.89 -6.23
N PRO A 67 3.61 6.81 -6.32
CA PRO A 67 3.38 8.13 -6.86
C PRO A 67 3.16 8.09 -8.38
N PHE A 68 1.90 8.21 -8.80
CA PHE A 68 1.51 8.39 -10.21
C PHE A 68 1.00 9.81 -10.47
N HIS A 69 1.17 10.28 -11.71
CA HIS A 69 0.68 11.57 -12.19
C HIS A 69 -0.85 11.61 -12.14
N THR A 70 -1.37 12.10 -11.01
CA THR A 70 -2.79 12.27 -10.74
C THR A 70 -3.01 13.64 -10.09
N LYS A 71 -4.27 14.04 -9.92
CA LYS A 71 -4.62 15.29 -9.25
C LYS A 71 -4.24 15.33 -7.77
N ILE A 72 -3.79 14.21 -7.17
CA ILE A 72 -3.35 14.16 -5.77
C ILE A 72 -2.22 15.14 -5.52
N PHE A 73 -1.14 15.07 -6.30
CA PHE A 73 0.04 15.90 -6.06
C PHE A 73 -0.10 17.33 -6.59
N LYS A 74 -1.05 17.57 -7.51
CA LYS A 74 -1.28 18.88 -8.13
C LYS A 74 -2.33 19.71 -7.40
N ASP A 75 -3.51 19.13 -7.14
CA ASP A 75 -4.71 19.90 -6.76
C ASP A 75 -5.23 19.53 -5.36
N ASN A 76 -5.06 18.27 -4.94
CA ASN A 76 -5.70 17.74 -3.73
C ASN A 76 -4.77 17.67 -2.52
N LEU A 77 -3.46 17.79 -2.72
CA LEU A 77 -2.50 17.80 -1.64
C LEU A 77 -2.66 19.05 -0.78
N ARG A 78 -2.58 18.88 0.54
CA ARG A 78 -2.51 19.97 1.50
C ARG A 78 -1.26 19.80 2.34
N LEU A 79 -0.34 20.77 2.23
CA LEU A 79 0.87 20.81 3.03
C LEU A 79 0.72 21.87 4.11
N THR A 80 1.07 21.51 5.34
CA THR A 80 1.17 22.45 6.45
C THR A 80 2.48 23.22 6.37
N THR A 81 2.61 24.35 7.07
CA THR A 81 3.88 25.07 7.19
C THR A 81 4.92 24.21 7.91
N GLN A 82 6.15 24.16 7.38
CA GLN A 82 7.25 23.47 8.04
C GLN A 82 7.75 24.31 9.22
N HIS A 83 7.82 23.70 10.40
CA HIS A 83 8.36 24.38 11.57
C HIS A 83 9.89 24.57 11.42
N PRO A 84 10.46 25.74 11.77
CA PRO A 84 11.89 26.05 11.56
C PRO A 84 12.85 25.01 12.15
N ALA A 85 12.54 24.46 13.33
CA ALA A 85 13.35 23.42 13.97
C ALA A 85 13.52 22.14 13.12
N TYR A 86 12.63 21.91 12.16
CA TYR A 86 12.66 20.75 11.27
C TYR A 86 13.07 21.12 9.83
N ALA A 87 13.56 22.35 9.60
CA ALA A 87 13.86 22.88 8.27
C ALA A 87 15.25 22.51 7.71
N ASN A 88 16.05 21.73 8.44
CA ASN A 88 17.35 21.27 7.95
C ASN A 88 17.17 20.41 6.67
N PRO A 89 17.74 20.80 5.53
CA PRO A 89 17.59 20.09 4.25
C PRO A 89 18.15 18.66 4.25
N SER A 90 19.11 18.33 5.12
CA SER A 90 19.67 16.98 5.19
C SER A 90 18.75 15.97 5.88
N LEU A 91 17.72 16.44 6.59
CA LEU A 91 16.80 15.56 7.29
C LEU A 91 15.82 14.88 6.32
N PRO A 92 15.50 13.59 6.52
CA PRO A 92 14.55 12.86 5.67
C PRO A 92 13.18 13.56 5.53
N GLY A 93 12.73 14.26 6.57
CA GLY A 93 11.46 15.01 6.53
C GLY A 93 11.49 16.18 5.53
N SER A 94 12.59 16.93 5.48
CA SER A 94 12.77 18.03 4.52
C SER A 94 12.91 17.50 3.09
N GLN A 95 13.65 16.42 2.90
CA GLN A 95 13.81 15.77 1.59
C GLN A 95 12.47 15.23 1.07
N TYR A 96 11.68 14.59 1.93
CA TYR A 96 10.36 14.09 1.55
C TYR A 96 9.41 15.24 1.19
N ARG A 97 9.39 16.31 2.00
CA ARG A 97 8.60 17.51 1.69
C ARG A 97 9.02 18.12 0.36
N GLN A 98 10.33 18.22 0.10
CA GLN A 98 10.84 18.73 -1.17
C GLN A 98 10.43 17.85 -2.35
N PHE A 99 10.52 16.52 -2.22
CA PHE A 99 10.04 15.57 -3.23
C PHE A 99 8.56 15.81 -3.58
N VAL A 100 7.72 15.98 -2.55
CA VAL A 100 6.29 16.23 -2.71
C VAL A 100 6.02 17.60 -3.35
N VAL A 101 6.70 18.66 -2.92
CA VAL A 101 6.54 20.03 -3.44
C VAL A 101 7.02 20.16 -4.88
N LEU A 102 8.17 19.58 -5.20
CA LEU A 102 8.70 19.59 -6.58
C LEU A 102 7.85 18.77 -7.54
N GLY A 103 6.95 17.92 -7.00
CA GLY A 103 6.11 17.07 -7.82
C GLY A 103 6.94 16.16 -8.72
N ASN A 104 8.08 15.66 -8.23
CA ASN A 104 8.96 14.74 -8.96
C ASN A 104 8.36 13.32 -9.00
N ILE A 105 7.10 13.28 -9.42
CA ILE A 105 6.27 12.13 -9.63
C ILE A 105 6.68 11.56 -10.97
N ASP A 106 6.91 10.26 -11.00
CA ASP A 106 7.49 9.61 -12.17
C ASP A 106 6.61 8.46 -12.68
N GLY A 107 5.58 8.11 -11.93
CA GLY A 107 4.58 7.14 -12.33
C GLY A 107 3.64 7.71 -13.40
N ASP A 108 3.45 6.96 -14.48
CA ASP A 108 2.48 7.21 -15.53
C ASP A 108 1.14 6.52 -15.19
N ALA A 109 0.07 7.31 -15.06
CA ALA A 109 -1.24 6.80 -14.65
C ALA A 109 -1.88 5.90 -15.71
N ASP A 110 -1.65 6.19 -17.00
CA ASP A 110 -2.20 5.37 -18.09
C ASP A 110 -1.53 3.99 -18.10
N LYS A 111 -0.22 3.94 -17.84
CA LYS A 111 0.50 2.67 -17.67
C LYS A 111 0.06 1.92 -16.41
N ALA A 112 -0.28 2.64 -15.33
CA ALA A 112 -0.84 2.01 -14.13
C ALA A 112 -2.19 1.34 -14.43
N VAL A 113 -3.07 2.03 -15.15
CA VAL A 113 -4.36 1.49 -15.60
C VAL A 113 -4.15 0.28 -16.50
N ALA A 114 -3.24 0.34 -17.48
CA ALA A 114 -2.93 -0.81 -18.33
C ALA A 114 -2.41 -2.02 -17.54
N ALA A 115 -1.62 -1.81 -16.48
CA ALA A 115 -1.16 -2.89 -15.62
C ALA A 115 -2.30 -3.50 -14.78
N ILE A 116 -3.22 -2.67 -14.29
CA ILE A 116 -4.41 -3.13 -13.55
C ILE A 116 -5.39 -3.85 -14.49
N GLU A 117 -5.54 -3.40 -15.72
CA GLU A 117 -6.35 -4.06 -16.74
C GLU A 117 -5.76 -5.44 -17.07
N LYS A 118 -4.44 -5.53 -17.30
CA LYS A 118 -3.74 -6.81 -17.49
C LYS A 118 -3.98 -7.78 -16.33
N LEU A 119 -3.98 -7.31 -15.08
CA LEU A 119 -4.26 -8.13 -13.90
C LEU A 119 -5.65 -8.80 -14.00
N THR A 120 -6.66 -8.12 -14.56
CA THR A 120 -8.03 -8.68 -14.68
C THR A 120 -8.11 -9.89 -15.60
N HIS A 121 -7.17 -10.01 -16.55
CA HIS A 121 -7.09 -11.11 -17.51
C HIS A 121 -6.28 -12.30 -17.00
N LEU A 122 -5.69 -12.21 -15.81
CA LEU A 122 -4.94 -13.32 -15.23
C LEU A 122 -5.88 -14.35 -14.57
N ASN A 123 -5.53 -15.62 -14.75
CA ASN A 123 -6.19 -16.72 -14.06
C ASN A 123 -5.65 -16.87 -12.64
N ASP A 124 -4.35 -16.76 -12.46
CA ASP A 124 -3.71 -16.71 -11.14
C ASP A 124 -3.39 -15.26 -10.81
N VAL A 125 -4.18 -14.67 -9.89
CA VAL A 125 -4.02 -13.27 -9.50
C VAL A 125 -3.35 -13.19 -8.13
N PRO A 126 -2.35 -12.32 -7.95
CA PRO A 126 -1.76 -12.12 -6.64
C PRO A 126 -2.79 -11.51 -5.67
N MET A 127 -2.65 -11.85 -4.38
CA MET A 127 -3.42 -11.20 -3.31
C MET A 127 -3.12 -9.70 -3.24
N CYS A 128 -1.86 -9.30 -3.51
CA CYS A 128 -1.43 -7.91 -3.49
C CYS A 128 -0.54 -7.60 -4.70
N LEU A 129 -0.82 -6.49 -5.38
CA LEU A 129 -0.05 -5.94 -6.49
C LEU A 129 0.64 -4.63 -6.09
N PRO A 130 1.93 -4.67 -5.70
CA PRO A 130 2.76 -3.50 -5.57
C PRO A 130 2.96 -2.82 -6.92
N LEU A 131 2.38 -1.64 -7.10
CA LEU A 131 2.35 -0.96 -8.39
C LEU A 131 3.17 0.33 -8.30
N HIS A 132 4.51 0.22 -8.27
CA HIS A 132 5.52 1.26 -8.53
C HIS A 132 6.87 0.79 -7.95
N ARG A 133 8.02 1.18 -8.54
CA ARG A 133 9.35 0.78 -8.01
C ARG A 133 9.59 1.20 -6.56
N ARG A 134 9.12 2.39 -6.19
CA ARG A 134 9.23 2.90 -4.80
C ARG A 134 8.42 2.08 -3.80
N VAL A 135 7.26 1.56 -4.22
CA VAL A 135 6.43 0.68 -3.38
C VAL A 135 7.16 -0.64 -3.15
N ILE A 136 7.71 -1.22 -4.22
CA ILE A 136 8.48 -2.48 -4.14
C ILE A 136 9.70 -2.33 -3.21
N VAL A 137 10.47 -1.25 -3.35
CA VAL A 137 11.64 -1.00 -2.51
C VAL A 137 11.23 -0.85 -1.04
N GLY A 138 10.28 0.03 -0.74
CA GLY A 138 9.84 0.24 0.64
C GLY A 138 9.21 -1.00 1.28
N ALA A 139 8.49 -1.81 0.49
CA ALA A 139 7.96 -3.09 0.96
C ALA A 139 9.08 -4.05 1.35
N ARG A 140 10.09 -4.22 0.47
CA ARG A 140 11.24 -5.10 0.73
C ARG A 140 12.03 -4.67 1.96
N GLU A 141 12.30 -3.37 2.09
CA GLU A 141 13.01 -2.82 3.25
C GLU A 141 12.25 -3.06 4.55
N LYS A 142 10.93 -2.79 4.57
CA LYS A 142 10.13 -3.00 5.77
C LYS A 142 9.99 -4.49 6.12
N ILE A 143 9.81 -5.37 5.14
CA ILE A 143 9.78 -6.82 5.36
C ILE A 143 11.09 -7.27 6.00
N LYS A 144 12.23 -6.88 5.41
CA LYS A 144 13.55 -7.21 5.95
C LYS A 144 13.71 -6.74 7.39
N SER A 145 13.42 -5.47 7.66
CA SER A 145 13.51 -4.89 9.01
C SER A 145 12.61 -5.61 10.01
N LEU A 146 11.38 -5.95 9.61
CA LEU A 146 10.43 -6.61 10.50
C LEU A 146 10.86 -8.04 10.80
N THR A 147 11.36 -8.78 9.80
CA THR A 147 11.92 -10.11 10.01
C THR A 147 13.11 -10.07 10.98
N GLU A 148 14.01 -9.11 10.82
CA GLU A 148 15.14 -8.92 11.74
C GLU A 148 14.68 -8.58 13.16
N GLU A 149 13.63 -7.77 13.32
CA GLU A 149 13.03 -7.44 14.63
C GLU A 149 12.37 -8.67 15.28
N VAL A 150 11.58 -9.44 14.52
CA VAL A 150 10.94 -10.66 15.02
C VAL A 150 11.99 -11.65 15.52
N ASN A 151 13.04 -11.92 14.72
CA ASN A 151 14.08 -12.87 15.11
C ASN A 151 14.85 -12.43 16.36
N LYS A 152 15.05 -11.12 16.58
CA LYS A 152 15.73 -10.61 17.78
C LYS A 152 14.91 -10.81 19.06
N CYS A 153 13.58 -10.77 18.94
CA CYS A 153 12.66 -10.83 20.07
C CYS A 153 11.96 -12.20 20.20
N GLU A 154 12.26 -13.16 19.32
CA GLU A 154 11.60 -14.47 19.26
C GLU A 154 11.65 -15.20 20.61
N SER A 155 12.83 -15.25 21.23
CA SER A 155 13.04 -15.93 22.50
C SER A 155 12.24 -15.35 23.67
N TRP A 156 11.71 -14.13 23.54
CA TRP A 156 10.90 -13.50 24.58
C TRP A 156 9.49 -14.10 24.66
N SER A 157 9.11 -14.95 23.70
CA SER A 157 7.79 -15.57 23.63
C SER A 157 7.80 -17.09 23.81
N GLU A 158 8.96 -17.72 23.99
CA GLU A 158 9.10 -19.19 23.98
C GLU A 158 8.45 -19.88 25.19
N ASP A 159 8.36 -19.22 26.34
CA ASP A 159 7.86 -19.78 27.61
C ASP A 159 6.53 -19.17 28.08
N LEU A 160 5.82 -18.44 27.21
CA LEU A 160 4.58 -17.72 27.55
C LEU A 160 3.30 -18.56 27.43
N TYR A 161 3.40 -19.84 27.06
CA TYR A 161 2.25 -20.70 26.77
C TYR A 161 2.28 -21.96 27.64
N HIS A 162 1.10 -22.41 28.08
CA HIS A 162 0.89 -23.64 28.86
C HIS A 162 0.64 -24.86 27.98
#